data_AF-A0AA43PHS1-F1
#
_entry.id   AF-A0AA43PHS1-F1
#
_cell.length_a   1.000
_cell.length_b   1.000
_cell.length_c   1.000
_cell.angle_alpha   90.00
_cell.angle_beta   90.00
_cell.angle_gamma   90.00
#
_symmetry.space_group_name_H-M   'P 1'
#
loop_
_entity.id
_entity.type
_entity.pdbx_description
1 polymer ?
#
loop_
_entity_poly.entity_id
_entity_poly.type
_entity_poly.pdbx_seq_one_letter_code
_entity_poly.pdbx_strand_id
1 'polypeptide(L)'
;MVARGYRVIIITSKHSNDLSHESIEEGIKIYRLPIYNFGKKRYPFPRKNKTYKELLKKIKAENIDYFVINTRFQLPSLIGAKIAKEQGKQAIFTEHGTTYLTINSKFFDKILHIIEKLLIAQVKKNSKIFYGVSQEAAN
;
A
#
# COMPACT_ATOMS: atom_id res chain seq x y z
N MET A 1 -3.89 -3.85 17.34
CA MET A 1 -2.55 -4.46 17.23
C MET A 1 -1.62 -3.93 18.30
N VAL A 2 -1.45 -2.60 18.42
CA VAL A 2 -0.62 -1.99 19.50
C VAL A 2 -1.05 -2.42 20.91
N ALA A 3 -2.34 -2.34 21.24
CA ALA A 3 -2.87 -2.82 22.54
C ALA A 3 -2.66 -4.33 22.81
N ARG A 4 -2.29 -5.10 21.79
CA ARG A 4 -1.96 -6.54 21.89
C ARG A 4 -0.43 -6.77 21.93
N GLY A 5 0.37 -5.72 22.09
CA GLY A 5 1.84 -5.80 22.18
C GLY A 5 2.58 -5.81 20.84
N TYR A 6 1.90 -5.64 19.71
CA TYR A 6 2.55 -5.63 18.40
C TYR A 6 3.17 -4.27 18.07
N ARG A 7 4.38 -4.30 17.51
CA ARG A 7 4.98 -3.14 16.84
C ARG A 7 4.31 -2.92 15.48
N VAL A 8 3.63 -1.80 15.32
CA VAL A 8 2.86 -1.49 14.10
C VAL A 8 3.58 -0.43 13.29
N ILE A 9 3.73 -0.70 11.99
CA ILE A 9 4.23 0.26 11.01
C ILE A 9 3.16 0.43 9.92
N ILE A 10 2.78 1.68 9.63
CA ILE A 10 1.90 2.03 8.53
C ILE A 10 2.73 2.65 7.41
N ILE A 11 2.57 2.14 6.20
CA ILE A 11 3.12 2.74 4.98
C ILE A 11 1.96 3.29 4.18
N THR A 12 1.94 4.60 3.97
CA THR A 12 0.85 5.30 3.28
C THR A 12 1.39 6.40 2.37
N SER A 13 0.51 7.14 1.71
CA SER A 13 0.85 8.26 0.84
C SER A 13 0.79 9.59 1.59
N LYS A 14 1.68 10.53 1.26
CA LYS A 14 1.68 11.88 1.83
C LYS A 14 0.70 12.78 1.06
N HIS A 15 -0.55 12.90 1.54
CA HIS A 15 -1.61 13.65 0.85
C HIS A 15 -1.64 15.16 1.14
N SER A 16 -0.85 15.61 2.11
CA SER A 16 -0.78 17.00 2.52
C SER A 16 0.65 17.41 2.90
N ASN A 17 1.00 18.68 2.71
CA ASN A 17 2.36 19.16 2.84
C ASN A 17 2.81 19.38 4.29
N ASP A 18 1.86 19.70 5.18
CA ASP A 18 1.98 19.85 6.62
C ASP A 18 2.34 18.54 7.35
N LEU A 19 1.95 17.39 6.81
CA LEU A 19 2.35 16.10 7.36
C LEU A 19 3.85 15.87 7.19
N SER A 20 4.50 15.25 8.18
CA SER A 20 5.87 14.75 8.02
C SER A 20 5.90 13.44 7.23
N HIS A 21 7.06 13.13 6.63
CA HIS A 21 7.28 11.84 5.98
C HIS A 21 7.36 10.67 6.98
N GLU A 22 7.76 10.97 8.22
CA GLU A 22 7.92 10.01 9.31
C GLU A 22 7.31 10.60 10.58
N SER A 23 6.47 9.83 11.27
CA SER A 23 5.94 10.18 12.60
C SER A 23 5.70 8.92 13.42
N ILE A 24 5.52 9.11 14.73
CA ILE A 24 4.98 8.10 15.64
C ILE A 24 3.71 8.68 16.24
N GLU A 25 2.58 8.02 16.03
CA GLU A 25 1.25 8.42 16.49
C GLU A 25 0.66 7.25 17.27
N GLU A 26 0.32 7.45 18.55
CA GLU A 26 -0.23 6.39 19.42
C GLU A 26 0.58 5.08 19.42
N GLY A 27 1.92 5.21 19.37
CA GLY A 27 2.83 4.05 19.31
C GLY A 27 2.91 3.36 17.95
N ILE A 28 2.25 3.91 16.92
CA ILE A 28 2.31 3.44 15.53
C ILE A 28 3.32 4.27 14.76
N LYS A 29 4.31 3.61 14.15
CA LYS A 29 5.27 4.27 13.26
C LYS A 29 4.63 4.46 11.88
N ILE A 30 4.67 5.67 11.33
CA ILE A 30 4.05 5.97 10.04
C ILE A 30 5.11 6.46 9.06
N TYR A 31 5.20 5.80 7.90
CA TYR A 31 5.95 6.23 6.74
C TYR A 31 5.00 6.75 5.67
N ARG A 32 5.10 8.03 5.31
CA ARG A 32 4.30 8.67 4.25
C ARG A 32 5.13 8.86 3.00
N LEU A 33 4.91 8.06 1.98
CA LEU A 33 5.62 8.14 0.70
C LEU A 33 5.23 9.42 -0.04
N PRO A 34 6.20 10.14 -0.64
CA PRO A 34 5.90 11.31 -1.47
C PRO A 34 5.09 10.89 -2.70
N ILE A 35 4.09 11.68 -3.05
CA ILE A 35 3.23 11.47 -4.22
C ILE A 35 3.23 12.72 -5.10
N TYR A 36 2.87 12.56 -6.37
CA TYR A 36 2.58 13.68 -7.24
C TYR A 36 1.21 14.29 -6.90
N ASN A 37 1.11 15.61 -6.99
CA ASN A 37 -0.15 16.33 -6.83
C ASN A 37 -0.85 16.44 -8.20
N PHE A 38 -1.39 15.33 -8.71
CA PHE A 38 -2.14 15.33 -9.99
C PHE A 38 -3.66 15.36 -9.76
N GLY A 39 -4.35 16.02 -10.72
CA GLY A 39 -5.80 16.04 -10.96
C GLY A 39 -6.71 15.57 -9.81
N LYS A 40 -7.18 16.51 -9.01
CA LYS A 40 -8.20 16.31 -7.95
C LYS A 40 -7.86 15.27 -6.87
N LYS A 41 -6.59 14.84 -6.72
CA LYS A 41 -6.14 13.85 -5.72
C LYS A 41 -6.85 12.48 -5.83
N ARG A 42 -7.44 12.15 -6.98
CA ARG A 42 -8.21 10.91 -7.16
C ARG A 42 -7.34 9.65 -6.98
N TYR A 43 -6.03 9.75 -7.21
CA TYR A 43 -5.13 8.62 -7.06
C TYR A 43 -3.68 9.02 -6.70
N PRO A 44 -3.08 8.42 -5.66
CA PRO A 44 -1.76 8.81 -5.15
C PRO A 44 -0.62 8.14 -5.92
N PHE A 45 -0.16 8.74 -7.02
CA PHE A 45 1.03 8.25 -7.74
C PHE A 45 2.32 8.57 -6.98
N PRO A 46 3.14 7.57 -6.57
CA PRO A 46 4.41 7.81 -5.88
C PRO A 46 5.37 8.64 -6.72
N ARG A 47 5.93 9.68 -6.10
CA ARG A 47 7.00 10.51 -6.65
C ARG A 47 8.34 9.89 -6.27
N LYS A 48 8.96 9.13 -7.18
CA LYS A 48 10.20 8.37 -6.96
C LYS A 48 11.47 9.25 -6.87
N ASN A 49 11.44 10.29 -6.05
CA ASN A 49 12.55 11.21 -5.79
C ASN A 49 13.55 10.64 -4.75
N LYS A 50 14.52 11.47 -4.32
CA LYS A 50 15.50 11.10 -3.28
C LYS A 50 14.81 10.67 -1.98
N THR A 51 13.85 11.45 -1.50
CA THR A 51 13.05 11.14 -0.30
C THR A 51 12.36 9.78 -0.37
N TYR A 52 11.75 9.45 -1.51
CA TYR A 52 11.14 8.14 -1.73
C TYR A 52 12.15 7.00 -1.58
N LYS A 53 13.34 7.14 -2.18
CA LYS A 53 14.39 6.12 -2.10
C LYS A 53 14.90 5.95 -0.67
N GLU A 54 15.09 7.04 0.05
CA GLU A 54 15.51 7.04 1.45
C GLU A 54 14.48 6.36 2.36
N LEU A 55 13.20 6.71 2.22
CA LEU A 55 12.11 6.08 2.96
C LEU A 55 12.04 4.58 2.66
N LEU A 56 12.14 4.18 1.39
CA LEU A 56 12.16 2.76 1.05
C LEU A 56 13.36 2.02 1.67
N LYS A 57 14.54 2.64 1.71
CA LYS A 57 15.70 2.04 2.37
C LYS A 57 15.43 1.82 3.87
N LYS A 58 14.84 2.81 4.54
CA LYS A 58 14.45 2.71 5.95
C LYS A 58 13.41 1.61 6.17
N ILE A 59 12.33 1.61 5.39
CA ILE A 59 11.26 0.60 5.47
C ILE A 59 11.83 -0.81 5.28
N LYS A 60 12.71 -1.01 4.29
CA LYS A 60 13.33 -2.32 4.05
C LYS A 60 14.28 -2.79 5.14
N ALA A 61 14.84 -1.86 5.91
CA ALA A 61 15.68 -2.14 7.07
C ALA A 61 14.86 -2.45 8.34
N GLU A 62 13.54 -2.25 8.31
CA GLU A 62 12.66 -2.65 9.41
C GLU A 62 12.58 -4.18 9.47
N ASN A 63 12.73 -4.73 10.68
CA ASN A 63 12.49 -6.15 10.93
C ASN A 63 10.97 -6.42 10.99
N ILE A 64 10.36 -6.67 9.83
CA ILE A 64 8.91 -6.88 9.68
C ILE A 64 8.62 -8.38 9.56
N ASP A 65 7.78 -8.90 10.43
CA ASP A 65 7.37 -10.30 10.42
C ASP A 65 6.16 -10.56 9.52
N TYR A 66 5.21 -9.62 9.51
CA TYR A 66 3.94 -9.75 8.80
C TYR A 66 3.62 -8.50 7.98
N PHE A 67 3.18 -8.72 6.74
CA PHE A 67 2.68 -7.65 5.86
C PHE A 67 1.17 -7.79 5.73
N VAL A 68 0.43 -6.77 6.18
CA VAL A 68 -1.02 -6.66 5.97
C VAL A 68 -1.25 -5.56 4.95
N ILE A 69 -1.87 -5.92 3.83
CA ILE A 69 -2.01 -5.05 2.65
C ILE A 69 -3.48 -4.84 2.35
N ASN A 70 -3.91 -3.59 2.34
CA ASN A 70 -5.26 -3.23 1.91
C ASN A 70 -5.26 -2.99 0.40
N THR A 71 -6.00 -3.80 -0.37
CA THR A 71 -5.96 -3.76 -1.85
C THR A 71 -6.50 -2.46 -2.46
N ARG A 72 -7.25 -1.66 -1.70
CA ARG A 72 -7.82 -0.38 -2.15
C ARG A 72 -6.76 0.71 -2.43
N PHE A 73 -5.60 0.63 -1.77
CA PHE A 73 -4.50 1.60 -1.94
C PHE A 73 -3.48 1.12 -2.96
N GLN A 74 -3.98 0.86 -4.15
CA GLN A 74 -3.37 0.10 -5.24
C GLN A 74 -1.86 0.32 -5.50
N LEU A 75 -1.26 1.50 -5.24
CA LEU A 75 0.20 1.71 -5.39
C LEU A 75 1.02 1.43 -4.12
N PRO A 76 0.75 2.00 -2.94
CA PRO A 76 1.35 1.56 -1.68
C PRO A 76 1.23 0.05 -1.46
N SER A 77 0.12 -0.56 -1.88
CA SER A 77 -0.11 -2.01 -1.77
C SER A 77 0.86 -2.84 -2.60
N LEU A 78 1.13 -2.43 -3.85
CA LEU A 78 2.18 -3.06 -4.68
C LEU A 78 3.57 -2.93 -4.05
N ILE A 79 3.86 -1.79 -3.42
CA ILE A 79 5.14 -1.55 -2.75
C ILE A 79 5.27 -2.50 -1.55
N GLY A 80 4.25 -2.59 -0.69
CA GLY A 80 4.22 -3.50 0.44
C GLY A 80 4.38 -4.96 0.01
N ALA A 81 3.66 -5.38 -1.02
CA ALA A 81 3.72 -6.75 -1.54
C ALA A 81 5.10 -7.07 -2.13
N LYS A 82 5.72 -6.10 -2.83
CA LYS A 82 7.08 -6.23 -3.34
C LYS A 82 8.10 -6.37 -2.21
N ILE A 83 8.02 -5.54 -1.17
CA ILE A 83 8.94 -5.60 -0.02
C ILE A 83 8.79 -6.93 0.72
N ALA A 84 7.55 -7.37 0.96
CA ALA A 84 7.27 -8.67 1.57
C ALA A 84 7.97 -9.79 0.80
N LYS A 85 7.80 -9.82 -0.53
CA LYS A 85 8.46 -10.80 -1.40
C LYS A 85 9.98 -10.71 -1.35
N GLU A 86 10.55 -9.50 -1.42
CA GLU A 86 12.01 -9.29 -1.34
C GLU A 86 12.59 -9.77 0.00
N GLN A 87 11.81 -9.71 1.08
CA GLN A 87 12.19 -10.20 2.41
C GLN A 87 11.82 -11.68 2.64
N GLY A 88 11.29 -12.39 1.63
CA GLY A 88 10.82 -13.77 1.77
C GLY A 88 9.64 -13.93 2.73
N LYS A 89 8.90 -12.85 3.00
CA LYS A 89 7.75 -12.81 3.91
C LYS A 89 6.44 -12.95 3.14
N GLN A 90 5.43 -13.45 3.83
CA GLN A 90 4.07 -13.54 3.29
C GLN A 90 3.34 -12.20 3.43
N ALA A 91 2.45 -11.92 2.47
CA ALA A 91 1.55 -10.78 2.51
C ALA A 91 0.11 -11.25 2.63
N ILE A 92 -0.59 -10.73 3.64
CA ILE A 92 -2.02 -10.93 3.88
C ILE A 92 -2.75 -9.78 3.21
N PHE A 93 -3.63 -10.09 2.27
CA PHE A 93 -4.40 -9.09 1.55
C PHE A 93 -5.81 -8.98 2.15
N THR A 94 -6.26 -7.74 2.31
CA THR A 94 -7.60 -7.39 2.81
C THR A 94 -8.30 -6.57 1.75
N GLU A 95 -9.47 -7.04 1.29
CA GLU A 95 -10.26 -6.43 0.24
C GLU A 95 -11.64 -6.04 0.76
N HIS A 96 -12.08 -4.82 0.42
CA HIS A 96 -13.26 -4.18 1.00
C HIS A 96 -14.08 -3.38 -0.02
N GLY A 97 -13.85 -3.54 -1.33
CA GLY A 97 -14.50 -2.70 -2.33
C GLY A 97 -14.86 -3.46 -3.59
N THR A 98 -16.11 -3.32 -4.03
CA THR A 98 -16.68 -3.98 -5.22
C THR A 98 -16.68 -3.07 -6.45
N THR A 99 -16.02 -1.91 -6.42
CA THR A 99 -16.09 -0.90 -7.49
C THR A 99 -14.69 -0.50 -7.97
N TYR A 100 -14.46 -0.67 -9.27
CA TYR A 100 -13.26 -0.21 -9.96
C TYR A 100 -13.11 1.30 -9.82
N LEU A 101 -11.92 1.76 -9.44
CA LEU A 101 -11.59 3.18 -9.39
C LEU A 101 -11.41 3.67 -10.83
N THR A 102 -11.99 4.83 -11.19
CA THR A 102 -11.78 5.47 -12.49
C THR A 102 -11.44 6.94 -12.28
N ILE A 103 -10.52 7.46 -13.08
CA ILE A 103 -10.00 8.83 -12.97
C ILE A 103 -10.64 9.73 -14.05
N ASN A 104 -11.52 9.18 -14.89
CA ASN A 104 -12.15 9.84 -16.05
C ASN A 104 -11.09 10.41 -17.00
N SER A 105 -10.01 9.66 -17.21
CA SER A 105 -8.95 10.00 -18.15
C SER A 105 -8.41 8.71 -18.76
N LYS A 106 -8.65 8.52 -20.06
CA LYS A 106 -8.33 7.27 -20.78
C LYS A 106 -6.90 6.78 -20.57
N PHE A 107 -5.93 7.71 -20.49
CA PHE A 107 -4.53 7.37 -20.24
C PHE A 107 -4.30 6.84 -18.81
N PHE A 108 -4.80 7.54 -17.80
CA PHE A 108 -4.64 7.14 -16.40
C PHE A 108 -5.46 5.89 -16.06
N ASP A 109 -6.64 5.74 -16.67
CA ASP A 109 -7.48 4.55 -16.52
C ASP A 109 -6.77 3.30 -17.07
N LYS A 110 -6.02 3.43 -18.17
CA LYS A 110 -5.16 2.34 -18.67
C LYS A 110 -4.03 1.97 -17.71
N ILE A 111 -3.36 2.97 -17.13
CA ILE A 111 -2.30 2.74 -16.12
C ILE A 111 -2.88 2.02 -14.90
N LEU A 112 -4.06 2.44 -14.46
CA LEU A 112 -4.75 1.88 -13.31
C LEU A 112 -5.10 0.41 -13.52
N HIS A 113 -5.59 0.07 -14.71
CA HIS A 113 -5.88 -1.33 -15.07
C HIS A 113 -4.62 -2.20 -15.12
N ILE A 114 -3.45 -1.64 -15.47
CA ILE A 114 -2.17 -2.37 -15.38
C ILE A 114 -1.79 -2.61 -13.92
N ILE A 115 -1.90 -1.59 -13.06
CA ILE A 115 -1.62 -1.70 -11.62
C ILE A 115 -2.50 -2.78 -10.98
N GLU A 116 -3.78 -2.79 -11.32
CA GLU A 116 -4.74 -3.80 -10.88
C GLU A 116 -4.35 -5.21 -11.30
N LYS A 117 -4.01 -5.44 -12.57
CA LYS A 117 -3.53 -6.75 -13.03
C LYS A 117 -2.29 -7.23 -12.26
N LEU A 118 -1.37 -6.32 -11.96
CA LEU A 118 -0.18 -6.63 -11.17
C LEU A 118 -0.52 -6.98 -9.73
N LEU A 119 -1.47 -6.26 -9.11
CA LEU A 119 -1.96 -6.56 -7.76
C LEU A 119 -2.59 -7.95 -7.74
N ILE A 120 -3.51 -8.25 -8.65
CA ILE A 120 -4.17 -9.56 -8.75
C ILE A 120 -3.13 -10.68 -8.92
N ALA A 121 -2.14 -10.49 -9.79
CA ALA A 121 -1.07 -11.46 -9.97
C ALA A 121 -0.21 -11.64 -8.71
N GLN A 122 0.09 -10.55 -7.98
CA GLN A 122 0.83 -10.61 -6.73
C GLN A 122 0.04 -11.24 -5.59
N VAL A 123 -1.26 -10.97 -5.50
CA VAL A 123 -2.18 -11.64 -4.57
C VAL A 123 -2.14 -13.13 -4.87
N LYS A 124 -2.50 -13.57 -6.09
CA LYS A 124 -2.52 -14.99 -6.47
C LYS A 124 -1.19 -15.72 -6.21
N LYS A 125 -0.05 -15.03 -6.35
CA LYS A 125 1.27 -15.62 -6.15
C LYS A 125 1.72 -15.66 -4.67
N ASN A 126 1.29 -14.69 -3.84
CA ASN A 126 1.86 -14.49 -2.50
C ASN A 126 0.82 -14.53 -1.37
N SER A 127 -0.47 -14.68 -1.66
CA SER A 127 -1.51 -14.84 -0.65
C SER A 127 -1.71 -16.33 -0.36
N LYS A 128 -1.45 -16.75 0.89
CA LYS A 128 -2.02 -18.01 1.41
C LYS A 128 -3.43 -17.82 1.98
N ILE A 129 -3.81 -16.57 2.31
CA ILE A 129 -5.08 -16.30 2.98
C ILE A 129 -5.65 -14.98 2.45
N PHE A 130 -6.85 -15.07 1.91
CA PHE A 130 -7.67 -13.94 1.49
C PHE A 130 -8.77 -13.78 2.53
N TYR A 131 -8.79 -12.65 3.22
CA TYR A 131 -9.88 -12.34 4.15
C TYR A 131 -10.79 -11.34 3.46
N GLY A 132 -11.86 -11.86 2.82
CA GLY A 132 -13.03 -11.06 2.49
C GLY A 132 -13.79 -10.80 3.78
N VAL A 133 -13.99 -9.53 4.16
CA VAL A 133 -14.80 -9.20 5.34
C VAL A 133 -16.31 -9.19 5.06
N SER A 134 -16.71 -9.43 3.81
CA SER A 134 -18.10 -9.70 3.41
C SER A 134 -18.14 -10.89 2.46
N GLN A 135 -19.29 -11.56 2.43
CA GLN A 135 -19.53 -12.75 1.62
C GLN A 135 -19.44 -12.48 0.11
N GLU A 136 -19.67 -11.22 -0.32
CA GLU A 136 -19.47 -10.81 -1.72
C GLU A 136 -18.01 -10.60 -2.11
N ALA A 137 -17.10 -10.39 -1.15
CA ALA A 137 -15.69 -10.13 -1.43
C ALA A 137 -14.85 -11.42 -1.58
N ALA A 138 -15.38 -12.58 -1.19
CA ALA A 138 -14.65 -13.84 -1.10
C ALA A 138 -14.85 -14.80 -2.30
N ASN A 139 -15.59 -14.38 -3.34
CA ASN A 139 -15.87 -15.18 -4.55
C ASN A 139 -15.02 -14.76 -5.75
#